data_AF-A0A0L6WWC7-F1
#
_entry.id   AF-A0A0L6WWC7-F1
#
_cell.length_a   1.000
_cell.length_b   1.000
_cell.length_c   1.000
_cell.angle_alpha   90.00
_cell.angle_beta   90.00
_cell.angle_gamma   90.00
#
_symmetry.space_group_name_H-M   'P 1'
#
loop_
_entity.id
_entity.type
_entity.pdbx_description
1 polymer ?
#
loop_
_entity_poly.entity_id
_entity_poly.type
_entity_poly.pdbx_seq_one_letter_code
_entity_poly.pdbx_strand_id
1 'polypeptide(L)'
;MDLLSTHYISGPIGVEGAKPGDCLVIEILDVNYFENMPWGYTGICDRKDGGLLATEFNSKATKVIWDLEGIYASSRHIHGVRFAGIPHPGIIGTAPSAELLDKWNKREEKLIADNPNTIPPLGNVPNPKGVYIGQDIPEDQERKIALQGARTFPGRENGGNCDIKDLSKYPMLPAFEIILLMGCSGTKVLNILHFSSGRNDDPSPVAPQYNQQVVFEGISADVHGDGKQYNLDATVAYKQAALNAITYLGKIGYTKEQAYMLLSAAPIESHISSIVDSPNACVTIGIPTAIFDQVFSLLVGIMVCANYKPHQDISPKPEGFTKRYLGQCAIGSDGVI
;
A
#
# COMPACT_ATOMS: atom_id res chain seq x y z
N MET A 1 -3.04 17.76 9.87
CA MET A 1 -3.37 16.56 10.67
C MET A 1 -2.35 16.49 11.79
N ASP A 2 -2.74 16.27 13.05
CA ASP A 2 -1.76 15.99 14.10
C ASP A 2 -1.40 14.51 14.04
N LEU A 3 -0.22 14.22 13.52
CA LEU A 3 0.29 12.86 13.35
C LEU A 3 0.97 12.33 14.63
N LEU A 4 1.14 13.15 15.67
CA LEU A 4 1.82 12.72 16.89
C LEU A 4 0.98 11.80 17.79
N SER A 5 -0.34 11.87 17.66
CA SER A 5 -1.28 11.02 18.43
C SER A 5 -1.66 9.72 17.71
N THR A 6 -1.15 9.51 16.50
CA THR A 6 -1.39 8.31 15.69
C THR A 6 -0.33 7.24 16.03
N HIS A 7 -0.68 5.95 16.19
CA HIS A 7 -1.98 5.27 16.10
C HIS A 7 -2.55 4.87 17.48
N TYR A 8 -3.88 4.87 17.64
CA TYR A 8 -4.54 4.25 18.79
C TYR A 8 -4.73 2.75 18.54
N ILE A 9 -4.28 1.92 19.48
CA ILE A 9 -4.21 0.46 19.35
C ILE A 9 -5.02 -0.18 20.47
N SER A 10 -5.83 -1.20 20.15
CA SER A 10 -6.50 -2.03 21.14
C SER A 10 -5.54 -3.10 21.65
N GLY A 11 -5.34 -3.12 22.97
CA GLY A 11 -4.39 -4.00 23.65
C GLY A 11 -3.64 -3.27 24.76
N PRO A 12 -2.54 -3.85 25.28
CA PRO A 12 -2.01 -5.18 24.94
C PRO A 12 -2.88 -6.34 25.43
N ILE A 13 -2.89 -7.45 24.69
CA ILE A 13 -3.51 -8.72 25.12
C ILE A 13 -2.41 -9.65 25.63
N GLY A 14 -2.50 -10.04 26.91
CA GLY A 14 -1.62 -11.02 27.54
C GLY A 14 -2.02 -12.45 27.15
N VAL A 15 -1.05 -13.27 26.76
CA VAL A 15 -1.23 -14.71 26.49
C VAL A 15 -0.54 -15.48 27.61
N GLU A 16 -1.33 -16.17 28.44
CA GLU A 16 -0.81 -16.92 29.58
C GLU A 16 0.14 -18.03 29.11
N GLY A 17 1.31 -18.11 29.75
CA GLY A 17 2.33 -19.14 29.45
C GLY A 17 3.28 -18.81 28.31
N ALA A 18 3.02 -17.78 27.49
CA ALA A 18 3.94 -17.35 26.44
C ALA A 18 5.24 -16.77 27.02
N LYS A 19 6.41 -17.21 26.52
CA LYS A 19 7.75 -16.83 27.00
C LYS A 19 8.66 -16.41 25.86
N PRO A 20 9.53 -15.39 26.03
CA PRO A 20 10.45 -14.91 24.99
C PRO A 20 11.10 -16.04 24.19
N GLY A 21 10.95 -15.99 22.87
CA GLY A 21 11.35 -17.06 21.93
C GLY A 21 10.18 -17.92 21.43
N ASP A 22 9.01 -17.85 22.07
CA ASP A 22 7.79 -18.48 21.54
C ASP A 22 7.21 -17.70 20.36
N CYS A 23 6.49 -18.42 19.49
CA CYS A 23 5.72 -17.86 18.41
C CYS A 23 4.21 -17.87 18.74
N LEU A 24 3.57 -16.71 18.62
CA LEU A 24 2.13 -16.56 18.63
C LEU A 24 1.58 -16.83 17.22
N VAL A 25 0.79 -17.89 17.11
CA VAL A 25 -0.02 -18.18 15.93
C VAL A 25 -1.35 -17.45 16.08
N ILE A 26 -1.67 -16.59 15.13
CA ILE A 26 -2.91 -15.80 15.15
C ILE A 26 -3.76 -16.19 13.95
N GLU A 27 -4.99 -16.61 14.23
CA GLU A 27 -6.01 -16.81 13.21
C GLU A 27 -6.95 -15.61 13.22
N ILE A 28 -7.00 -14.86 12.12
CA ILE A 28 -7.93 -13.75 11.95
C ILE A 28 -9.27 -14.34 11.49
N LEU A 29 -10.20 -14.50 12.42
CA LEU A 29 -11.51 -15.10 12.13
C LEU A 29 -12.40 -14.16 11.30
N ASP A 30 -12.42 -12.88 11.66
CA ASP A 30 -13.19 -11.86 10.93
C ASP A 30 -12.71 -10.44 11.25
N VAL A 31 -12.97 -9.49 10.35
CA VAL A 31 -12.68 -8.07 10.52
C VAL A 31 -13.81 -7.26 9.90
N ASN A 32 -14.64 -6.60 10.70
CA ASN A 32 -15.78 -5.82 10.20
C ASN A 32 -15.68 -4.34 10.57
N TYR A 33 -16.35 -3.50 9.78
CA TYR A 33 -16.64 -2.12 10.19
C TYR A 33 -17.81 -2.08 11.20
N PHE A 34 -17.89 -1.02 11.99
CA PHE A 34 -19.04 -0.81 12.88
C PHE A 34 -20.28 -0.42 12.07
N GLU A 35 -21.41 -1.11 12.24
CA GLU A 35 -22.62 -0.90 11.43
C GLU A 35 -23.16 0.54 11.46
N ASN A 36 -22.95 1.26 12.57
CA ASN A 36 -23.31 2.67 12.71
C ASN A 36 -22.30 3.64 12.06
N MET A 37 -21.20 3.14 11.54
CA MET A 37 -20.17 3.88 10.81
C MET A 37 -19.75 3.11 9.53
N PRO A 38 -20.67 2.92 8.57
CA PRO A 38 -20.43 2.16 7.33
C PRO A 38 -19.67 3.01 6.30
N TRP A 39 -18.58 3.64 6.71
CA TRP A 39 -17.75 4.49 5.86
C TRP A 39 -16.29 4.47 6.30
N GLY A 40 -15.37 4.66 5.36
CA GLY A 40 -13.95 4.80 5.58
C GLY A 40 -13.37 5.99 4.83
N TYR A 41 -12.06 6.22 4.94
CA TYR A 41 -11.39 7.27 4.17
C TYR A 41 -10.01 6.86 3.69
N THR A 42 -9.60 7.41 2.55
CA THR A 42 -8.23 7.39 2.04
C THR A 42 -7.72 8.82 2.00
N GLY A 43 -6.46 9.03 2.37
CA GLY A 43 -5.84 10.34 2.46
C GLY A 43 -4.57 10.44 1.62
N ILE A 44 -4.38 11.58 0.94
CA ILE A 44 -3.06 12.03 0.49
C ILE A 44 -2.61 13.05 1.51
N CYS A 45 -1.42 12.87 2.07
CA CYS A 45 -0.82 13.84 2.98
C CYS A 45 -0.25 15.04 2.20
N ASP A 46 -0.12 16.18 2.89
CA ASP A 46 0.65 17.30 2.38
C ASP A 46 2.10 16.86 2.12
N ARG A 47 2.77 17.47 1.13
CA ARG A 47 4.15 17.12 0.76
C ARG A 47 5.09 17.03 1.98
N LYS A 48 4.93 17.92 2.96
CA LYS A 48 5.78 17.93 4.16
C LYS A 48 5.58 16.72 5.08
N ASP A 49 4.40 16.12 5.01
CA ASP A 49 3.97 15.00 5.83
C ASP A 49 4.25 13.65 5.14
N GLY A 50 4.56 13.65 3.83
CA GLY A 50 5.10 12.52 3.09
C GLY A 50 4.08 11.72 2.29
N GLY A 51 4.48 10.52 1.87
CA GLY A 51 3.76 9.65 0.93
C GLY A 51 4.60 9.35 -0.31
N LEU A 52 4.33 8.22 -0.97
CA LEU A 52 5.17 7.69 -2.06
C LEU A 52 5.43 8.72 -3.18
N LEU A 53 4.37 9.37 -3.66
CA LEU A 53 4.42 10.36 -4.75
C LEU A 53 4.30 11.82 -4.26
N ALA A 54 4.57 12.07 -2.97
CA ALA A 54 4.35 13.37 -2.35
C ALA A 54 5.18 14.49 -3.00
N THR A 55 6.41 14.18 -3.39
CA THR A 55 7.31 15.11 -4.08
C THR A 55 6.93 15.32 -5.55
N GLU A 56 6.59 14.24 -6.24
CA GLU A 56 6.27 14.18 -7.67
C GLU A 56 4.98 14.96 -7.96
N PHE A 57 4.01 14.93 -7.04
CA PHE A 57 2.75 15.65 -7.17
C PHE A 57 2.76 17.02 -6.49
N ASN A 58 3.82 17.37 -5.76
CA ASN A 58 3.79 18.46 -4.79
C ASN A 58 2.49 18.41 -3.96
N SER A 59 2.29 17.25 -3.32
CA SER A 59 0.98 16.81 -2.86
C SER A 59 0.36 17.79 -1.87
N LYS A 60 -0.96 17.96 -2.00
CA LYS A 60 -1.79 18.70 -1.05
C LYS A 60 -2.64 17.71 -0.28
N ALA A 61 -2.89 18.03 0.99
CA ALA A 61 -3.78 17.27 1.83
C ALA A 61 -5.14 17.09 1.14
N THR A 62 -5.46 15.85 0.78
CA THR A 62 -6.67 15.48 0.04
C THR A 62 -7.30 14.25 0.69
N LYS A 63 -8.62 14.11 0.60
CA LYS A 63 -9.36 13.02 1.23
C LYS A 63 -10.44 12.48 0.30
N VAL A 64 -10.54 11.16 0.24
CA VAL A 64 -11.64 10.42 -0.38
C VAL A 64 -12.38 9.68 0.73
N ILE A 65 -13.69 9.82 0.78
CA ILE A 65 -14.57 9.02 1.65
C ILE A 65 -15.13 7.85 0.84
N TRP A 66 -15.10 6.67 1.44
CA TRP A 66 -15.65 5.44 0.90
C TRP A 66 -16.89 5.06 1.69
N ASP A 67 -17.99 4.84 0.99
CA ASP A 67 -19.22 4.34 1.57
C ASP A 67 -19.19 2.80 1.46
N LEU A 68 -19.46 2.12 2.57
CA LEU A 68 -19.32 0.66 2.70
C LEU A 68 -20.71 0.00 2.71
N GLU A 69 -20.93 -0.94 1.80
CA GLU A 69 -22.18 -1.67 1.66
C GLU A 69 -21.90 -3.17 1.55
N GLY A 70 -22.08 -3.90 2.65
CA GLY A 70 -21.65 -5.29 2.73
C GLY A 70 -20.15 -5.37 2.51
N ILE A 71 -19.71 -6.28 1.63
CA ILE A 71 -18.30 -6.40 1.27
C ILE A 71 -17.80 -5.32 0.31
N TYR A 72 -18.66 -4.42 -0.19
CA TYR A 72 -18.29 -3.48 -1.25
C TYR A 72 -18.00 -2.07 -0.74
N ALA A 73 -17.02 -1.42 -1.37
CA ALA A 73 -16.77 0.01 -1.24
C ALA A 73 -17.07 0.72 -2.56
N SER A 74 -17.65 1.91 -2.45
CA SER A 74 -17.73 2.89 -3.53
C SER A 74 -17.46 4.29 -2.98
N SER A 75 -17.22 5.28 -3.85
CA SER A 75 -16.99 6.64 -3.40
C SER A 75 -17.76 7.66 -4.23
N ARG A 76 -18.34 8.64 -3.55
CA ARG A 76 -18.84 9.87 -4.21
C ARG A 76 -17.74 10.74 -4.84
N HIS A 77 -16.47 10.52 -4.52
CA HIS A 77 -15.35 11.30 -5.07
C HIS A 77 -14.66 10.63 -6.26
N ILE A 78 -14.82 9.31 -6.40
CA ILE A 78 -14.24 8.51 -7.48
C ILE A 78 -15.40 7.73 -8.10
N HIS A 79 -15.95 8.26 -9.19
CA HIS A 79 -17.11 7.66 -9.86
C HIS A 79 -16.71 6.47 -10.74
N GLY A 80 -17.68 5.61 -11.02
CA GLY A 80 -17.51 4.47 -11.93
C GLY A 80 -16.67 3.33 -11.35
N VAL A 81 -16.41 3.33 -10.03
CA VAL A 81 -15.71 2.25 -9.33
C VAL A 81 -16.53 1.68 -8.19
N ARG A 82 -16.52 0.36 -8.09
CA ARG A 82 -17.05 -0.41 -6.97
C ARG A 82 -16.25 -1.70 -6.84
N PHE A 83 -15.74 -1.99 -5.66
CA PHE A 83 -14.92 -3.18 -5.44
C PHE A 83 -15.25 -3.84 -4.11
N ALA A 84 -15.13 -5.17 -4.07
CA ALA A 84 -15.13 -5.91 -2.82
C ALA A 84 -13.82 -5.62 -2.07
N GLY A 85 -13.95 -5.22 -0.80
CA GLY A 85 -12.82 -4.93 0.08
C GLY A 85 -12.08 -6.19 0.51
N ILE A 86 -10.80 -6.02 0.83
CA ILE A 86 -9.97 -7.04 1.50
C ILE A 86 -9.76 -6.55 2.93
N PRO A 87 -10.52 -7.05 3.92
CA PRO A 87 -10.45 -6.59 5.31
C PRO A 87 -9.17 -7.11 5.97
N HIS A 88 -8.36 -6.23 6.57
CA HIS A 88 -7.12 -6.59 7.24
C HIS A 88 -6.76 -5.54 8.33
N PRO A 89 -6.07 -5.92 9.42
CA PRO A 89 -5.47 -4.95 10.32
C PRO A 89 -4.17 -4.41 9.69
N GLY A 90 -4.06 -3.10 9.54
CA GLY A 90 -2.78 -2.52 9.11
C GLY A 90 -1.71 -2.54 10.21
N ILE A 91 -2.13 -2.56 11.49
CA ILE A 91 -1.26 -2.74 12.65
C ILE A 91 -1.61 -4.02 13.39
N ILE A 92 -0.67 -4.95 13.36
CA ILE A 92 -0.70 -6.13 14.20
C ILE A 92 0.73 -6.53 14.56
N GLY A 93 0.99 -6.78 15.83
CA GLY A 93 2.33 -7.16 16.24
C GLY A 93 2.47 -7.31 17.73
N THR A 94 3.72 -7.44 18.17
CA THR A 94 4.02 -7.82 19.54
C THR A 94 4.73 -6.77 20.38
N ALA A 95 4.68 -6.82 21.71
CA ALA A 95 5.43 -5.84 22.50
C ALA A 95 6.95 -6.12 22.38
N PRO A 96 7.80 -5.11 22.09
CA PRO A 96 9.23 -5.34 22.00
C PRO A 96 9.84 -5.62 23.38
N SER A 97 10.96 -6.34 23.39
CA SER A 97 11.85 -6.35 24.55
C SER A 97 12.48 -4.96 24.76
N ALA A 98 12.95 -4.67 25.97
CA ALA A 98 13.64 -3.42 26.28
C ALA A 98 14.89 -3.21 25.40
N GLU A 99 15.61 -4.28 25.07
CA GLU A 99 16.77 -4.26 24.18
C GLU A 99 16.37 -3.92 22.74
N LEU A 100 15.30 -4.53 22.24
CA LEU A 100 14.81 -4.29 20.88
C LEU A 100 14.29 -2.84 20.74
N LEU A 101 13.59 -2.33 21.74
CA LEU A 101 13.13 -0.94 21.78
C LEU A 101 14.31 0.05 21.75
N ASP A 102 15.36 -0.19 22.54
CA ASP A 102 16.57 0.64 22.54
C ASP A 102 17.28 0.60 21.18
N LYS A 103 17.36 -0.58 20.54
CA LYS A 103 17.90 -0.74 19.19
C LYS A 103 17.11 0.06 18.15
N TRP A 104 15.78 0.07 18.24
CA TRP A 104 14.92 0.86 17.36
C TRP A 104 15.18 2.36 17.50
N ASN A 105 15.14 2.86 18.74
CA ASN A 105 15.37 4.27 19.01
C ASN A 105 16.73 4.72 18.49
N LYS A 106 17.80 3.99 18.82
CA LYS A 106 19.18 4.33 18.37
C LYS A 106 19.33 4.40 16.86
N ARG A 107 18.82 3.40 16.12
CA ARG A 107 19.02 3.35 14.66
C ARG A 107 18.18 4.41 13.93
N GLU A 108 16.95 4.66 14.40
CA GLU A 108 16.04 5.64 13.79
C GLU A 108 16.48 7.08 14.12
N GLU A 109 16.91 7.34 15.35
CA GLU A 109 17.52 8.62 15.75
C GLU A 109 18.77 8.92 14.91
N LYS A 110 19.64 7.92 14.71
CA LYS A 110 20.83 8.09 13.87
C LYS A 110 20.46 8.44 12.43
N LEU A 111 19.49 7.75 11.82
CA LEU A 111 19.04 8.04 10.46
C LEU A 111 18.55 9.49 10.31
N ILE A 112 17.79 9.97 11.30
CA ILE A 112 17.27 11.34 11.33
C ILE A 112 18.43 12.34 11.54
N ALA A 113 19.35 12.07 12.46
CA ALA A 113 20.49 12.93 12.77
C ALA A 113 21.45 13.07 11.58
N ASP A 114 21.64 12.01 10.79
CA ASP A 114 22.45 12.03 9.58
C ASP A 114 21.76 12.81 8.44
N ASN A 115 20.44 13.07 8.54
CA ASN A 115 19.63 13.69 7.49
C ASN A 115 18.62 14.73 8.06
N PRO A 116 19.08 15.77 8.78
CA PRO A 116 18.23 16.58 9.65
C PRO A 116 17.23 17.49 8.90
N ASN A 117 17.46 17.75 7.61
CA ASN A 117 16.68 18.70 6.81
C ASN A 117 15.81 18.02 5.74
N THR A 118 15.66 16.69 5.79
CA THR A 118 14.85 15.96 4.80
C THR A 118 13.37 16.24 5.00
N ILE A 119 12.67 16.50 3.91
CA ILE A 119 11.23 16.71 3.86
C ILE A 119 10.63 15.71 2.86
N PRO A 120 9.79 14.75 3.29
CA PRO A 120 9.32 14.53 4.68
C PRO A 120 10.41 13.99 5.63
N PRO A 121 10.20 14.07 6.96
CA PRO A 121 11.12 13.47 7.94
C PRO A 121 11.31 11.97 7.71
N LEU A 122 12.54 11.46 7.90
CA LEU A 122 12.89 10.05 7.68
C LEU A 122 12.41 9.09 8.77
N GLY A 123 11.94 9.62 9.90
CA GLY A 123 11.46 8.83 11.02
C GLY A 123 10.80 9.71 12.08
N ASN A 124 10.26 9.07 13.12
CA ASN A 124 9.65 9.76 14.24
C ASN A 124 10.21 9.21 15.54
N VAL A 125 11.03 10.01 16.21
CA VAL A 125 11.59 9.68 17.53
C VAL A 125 10.48 9.63 18.60
N PRO A 126 10.73 8.97 19.75
CA PRO A 126 9.86 9.09 20.91
C PRO A 126 9.51 10.55 21.22
N ASN A 127 8.24 10.81 21.48
CA ASN A 127 7.73 12.15 21.71
C ASN A 127 6.64 12.10 22.78
N PRO A 128 6.78 12.82 23.90
CA PRO A 128 5.75 12.86 24.95
C PRO A 128 4.39 13.40 24.48
N LYS A 129 4.37 14.20 23.41
CA LYS A 129 3.13 14.74 22.86
C LYS A 129 2.35 13.66 22.13
N GLY A 130 1.09 13.47 22.53
CA GLY A 130 0.18 12.50 21.90
C GLY A 130 0.31 11.08 22.45
N VAL A 131 1.11 10.88 23.51
CA VAL A 131 1.22 9.60 24.21
C VAL A 131 -0.12 9.27 24.89
N TYR A 132 -0.56 8.03 24.70
CA TYR A 132 -1.74 7.47 25.35
C TYR A 132 -1.42 6.07 25.85
N ILE A 133 -1.49 5.88 27.16
CA ILE A 133 -1.16 4.61 27.84
C ILE A 133 -2.43 3.78 28.09
N GLY A 134 -3.56 4.46 28.37
CA GLY A 134 -4.85 3.81 28.59
C GLY A 134 -4.94 2.99 29.88
N GLN A 135 -3.99 3.15 30.81
CA GLN A 135 -3.94 2.44 32.09
C GLN A 135 -3.53 3.40 33.22
N ASP A 136 -4.05 3.17 34.42
CA ASP A 136 -3.66 3.91 35.63
C ASP A 136 -2.34 3.33 36.15
N ILE A 137 -1.23 3.99 35.80
CA ILE A 137 0.13 3.61 36.23
C ILE A 137 0.82 4.76 36.98
N PRO A 138 1.88 4.48 37.75
CA PRO A 138 2.67 5.52 38.41
C PRO A 138 3.25 6.57 37.43
N GLU A 139 3.28 7.83 37.85
CA GLU A 139 3.71 8.98 37.04
C GLU A 139 5.15 8.83 36.50
N ASP A 140 6.05 8.23 37.27
CA ASP A 140 7.43 7.98 36.85
C ASP A 140 7.50 6.97 35.70
N GLN A 141 6.61 5.98 35.68
CA GLN A 141 6.50 5.01 34.59
C GLN A 141 5.86 5.65 33.35
N GLU A 142 4.81 6.44 33.52
CA GLU A 142 4.19 7.20 32.43
C GLU A 142 5.23 8.11 31.76
N ARG A 143 5.99 8.87 32.55
CA ARG A 143 7.05 9.74 32.05
C ARG A 143 8.13 8.95 31.30
N LYS A 144 8.52 7.78 31.80
CA LYS A 144 9.51 6.93 31.15
C LYS A 144 9.00 6.42 29.79
N ILE A 145 7.76 5.94 29.74
CA ILE A 145 7.10 5.50 28.50
C ILE A 145 7.00 6.65 27.52
N ALA A 146 6.61 7.84 27.96
CA ALA A 146 6.47 9.01 27.10
C ALA A 146 7.80 9.47 26.46
N LEU A 147 8.93 9.24 27.15
CA LEU A 147 10.26 9.63 26.67
C LEU A 147 10.96 8.54 25.85
N GLN A 148 10.61 7.27 26.03
CA GLN A 148 11.34 6.14 25.44
C GLN A 148 10.48 5.28 24.51
N GLY A 149 9.15 5.42 24.55
CA GLY A 149 8.21 4.65 23.76
C GLY A 149 8.33 4.98 22.27
N ALA A 150 8.64 3.96 21.47
CA ALA A 150 8.73 4.10 20.03
C ALA A 150 7.37 4.45 19.42
N ARG A 151 7.39 5.27 18.38
CA ARG A 151 6.19 5.60 17.60
C ARG A 151 5.72 4.39 16.80
N THR A 152 4.41 4.26 16.64
CA THR A 152 3.75 3.13 15.96
C THR A 152 3.63 3.33 14.44
N PHE A 153 4.47 4.19 13.84
CA PHE A 153 4.44 4.52 12.42
C PHE A 153 5.04 3.44 11.50
N PRO A 154 6.27 2.95 11.74
CA PRO A 154 6.85 1.93 10.88
C PRO A 154 6.55 0.53 11.40
N GLY A 155 6.41 -0.43 10.48
CA GLY A 155 6.59 -1.85 10.77
C GLY A 155 8.02 -2.14 11.20
N ARG A 156 8.20 -3.07 12.12
CA ARG A 156 9.49 -3.48 12.70
C ARG A 156 9.52 -4.99 12.89
N GLU A 157 10.57 -5.50 13.53
CA GLU A 157 10.81 -6.93 13.74
C GLU A 157 9.67 -7.66 14.48
N ASN A 158 8.88 -6.93 15.26
CA ASN A 158 7.71 -7.44 15.99
C ASN A 158 6.41 -7.43 15.16
N GLY A 159 6.46 -7.08 13.88
CA GLY A 159 5.30 -6.69 13.09
C GLY A 159 5.00 -5.20 13.26
N GLY A 160 3.85 -4.85 13.84
CA GLY A 160 3.42 -3.47 13.99
C GLY A 160 2.76 -2.96 12.71
N ASN A 161 3.10 -1.74 12.27
CA ASN A 161 2.46 -1.10 11.13
C ASN A 161 3.04 -1.55 9.78
N CYS A 162 2.74 -2.79 9.40
CA CYS A 162 3.22 -3.38 8.15
C CYS A 162 2.29 -3.17 6.96
N ASP A 163 1.00 -2.87 7.20
CA ASP A 163 0.01 -2.56 6.15
C ASP A 163 -0.09 -3.63 5.04
N ILE A 164 -0.03 -4.89 5.46
CA ILE A 164 -0.08 -6.03 4.55
C ILE A 164 -1.55 -6.38 4.31
N LYS A 165 -2.04 -6.08 3.09
CA LYS A 165 -3.43 -6.35 2.70
C LYS A 165 -3.83 -7.82 2.82
N ASP A 166 -2.86 -8.72 2.65
CA ASP A 166 -3.07 -10.17 2.67
C ASP A 166 -3.16 -10.75 4.08
N LEU A 167 -2.86 -9.97 5.14
CA LEU A 167 -3.16 -10.31 6.54
C LEU A 167 -4.66 -10.17 6.81
N SER A 168 -5.47 -10.92 6.08
CA SER A 168 -6.92 -10.85 6.08
C SER A 168 -7.53 -12.11 6.69
N LYS A 169 -8.88 -12.16 6.77
CA LYS A 169 -9.61 -13.38 7.18
C LYS A 169 -9.43 -14.58 6.24
N TYR A 170 -8.77 -14.37 5.11
CA TYR A 170 -8.49 -15.40 4.11
C TYR A 170 -7.09 -16.01 4.39
N PRO A 171 -6.87 -17.30 4.09
CA PRO A 171 -5.91 -18.14 4.80
C PRO A 171 -4.46 -17.67 4.68
N MET A 172 -4.01 -16.91 5.68
CA MET A 172 -2.62 -16.62 6.01
C MET A 172 -2.52 -16.59 7.54
N LEU A 173 -1.74 -17.51 8.13
CA LEU A 173 -1.44 -17.51 9.57
C LEU A 173 -0.17 -16.68 9.79
N PRO A 174 -0.26 -15.43 10.27
CA PRO A 174 0.94 -14.73 10.69
C PRO A 174 1.45 -15.29 12.02
N ALA A 175 2.77 -15.33 12.12
CA ALA A 175 3.54 -15.81 13.26
C ALA A 175 4.31 -14.62 13.86
N PHE A 176 4.08 -14.28 15.12
CA PHE A 176 4.73 -13.15 15.81
C PHE A 176 5.40 -13.56 17.13
N GLU A 177 6.33 -12.76 17.66
CA GLU A 177 7.01 -13.01 18.94
C GLU A 177 6.41 -12.17 20.10
N ILE A 178 5.36 -12.67 20.79
CA ILE A 178 4.79 -12.39 22.15
C ILE A 178 4.22 -11.00 22.59
N ILE A 179 2.99 -11.00 23.13
CA ILE A 179 2.07 -9.89 23.55
C ILE A 179 1.42 -9.19 22.38
N LEU A 180 0.15 -9.47 22.07
CA LEU A 180 -0.50 -8.96 20.87
C LEU A 180 -1.03 -7.52 21.02
N LEU A 181 -0.75 -6.71 20.01
CA LEU A 181 -1.25 -5.36 19.77
C LEU A 181 -2.00 -5.36 18.42
N MET A 182 -3.24 -4.85 18.39
CA MET A 182 -4.04 -4.78 17.15
C MET A 182 -4.63 -3.38 16.96
N GLY A 183 -4.51 -2.82 15.76
CA GLY A 183 -5.06 -1.52 15.41
C GLY A 183 -5.26 -1.33 13.91
N CYS A 184 -6.15 -0.42 13.55
CA CYS A 184 -6.31 0.03 12.17
C CYS A 184 -5.40 1.25 11.95
N SER A 185 -4.43 1.13 11.04
CA SER A 185 -3.65 2.27 10.58
C SER A 185 -4.41 3.09 9.54
N GLY A 186 -4.16 4.40 9.58
CA GLY A 186 -4.43 5.31 8.47
C GLY A 186 -3.11 5.66 7.83
N THR A 187 -2.52 4.74 7.07
CA THR A 187 -1.15 4.88 6.57
C THR A 187 -1.05 5.89 5.43
N LYS A 188 0.17 6.35 5.18
CA LYS A 188 0.53 7.29 4.13
C LYS A 188 0.75 6.55 2.80
N VAL A 189 -0.35 6.30 2.10
CA VAL A 189 -0.47 5.88 0.69
C VAL A 189 0.28 4.61 0.27
N LEU A 190 -0.38 3.47 0.45
CA LEU A 190 -0.82 2.50 -0.56
C LEU A 190 -1.54 1.40 0.25
N ASN A 191 -2.80 1.09 -0.05
CA ASN A 191 -3.73 0.22 0.69
C ASN A 191 -4.24 0.80 2.02
N ILE A 192 -5.35 1.54 1.99
CA ILE A 192 -5.99 2.17 3.16
C ILE A 192 -7.51 1.97 3.14
N LEU A 193 -7.96 0.75 2.87
CA LEU A 193 -9.34 0.36 3.13
C LEU A 193 -9.35 -0.99 3.81
N HIS A 194 -9.43 -0.94 5.13
CA HIS A 194 -9.51 -2.10 6.01
C HIS A 194 -10.98 -2.33 6.37
N PHE A 195 -11.76 -2.99 5.52
CA PHE A 195 -13.16 -3.25 5.85
C PHE A 195 -13.72 -4.55 5.26
N SER A 196 -14.61 -5.18 6.04
CA SER A 196 -15.62 -6.17 5.60
C SER A 196 -16.96 -5.75 6.17
N SER A 197 -18.05 -6.15 5.51
CA SER A 197 -19.27 -6.54 6.21
C SER A 197 -19.65 -7.93 5.74
N GLY A 198 -19.57 -8.88 6.66
CA GLY A 198 -20.41 -10.05 6.65
C GLY A 198 -21.60 -9.80 7.56
N ARG A 199 -22.84 -9.96 7.07
CA ARG A 199 -23.83 -10.59 7.95
C ARG A 199 -23.32 -12.00 8.26
N ASN A 200 -23.77 -12.63 9.33
CA ASN A 200 -23.41 -14.00 9.74
C ASN A 200 -23.74 -15.10 8.68
N ASP A 201 -24.00 -14.71 7.44
CA ASP A 201 -24.58 -15.45 6.34
C ASP A 201 -23.75 -15.33 5.04
N ASP A 202 -22.51 -14.80 5.07
CA ASP A 202 -21.55 -14.98 3.97
C ASP A 202 -20.84 -16.36 4.10
N PRO A 203 -21.21 -17.38 3.30
CA PRO A 203 -20.73 -18.74 3.48
C PRO A 203 -19.39 -18.99 2.78
N SER A 204 -18.77 -17.97 2.15
CA SER A 204 -17.58 -18.15 1.33
C SER A 204 -16.30 -17.82 2.10
N PRO A 205 -15.43 -18.81 2.41
CA PRO A 205 -14.10 -18.56 2.98
C PRO A 205 -13.10 -18.05 1.93
N VAL A 206 -13.56 -17.59 0.77
CA VAL A 206 -12.73 -17.29 -0.40
C VAL A 206 -12.67 -15.77 -0.62
N ALA A 207 -11.44 -15.24 -0.68
CA ALA A 207 -11.18 -13.84 -1.00
C ALA A 207 -11.75 -13.46 -2.38
N PRO A 208 -12.18 -12.20 -2.59
CA PRO A 208 -12.54 -11.72 -3.91
C PRO A 208 -11.39 -11.95 -4.92
N GLN A 209 -11.65 -12.70 -5.99
CA GLN A 209 -10.64 -12.98 -7.01
C GLN A 209 -10.74 -12.00 -8.18
N TYR A 210 -9.69 -11.22 -8.36
CA TYR A 210 -9.54 -10.23 -9.42
C TYR A 210 -8.63 -10.74 -10.55
N ASN A 211 -9.12 -11.73 -11.30
CA ASN A 211 -8.30 -12.50 -12.25
C ASN A 211 -7.93 -11.74 -13.55
N GLN A 212 -8.65 -10.67 -13.88
CA GLN A 212 -8.40 -9.86 -15.08
C GLN A 212 -7.85 -8.49 -14.71
N GLN A 213 -6.58 -8.26 -15.01
CA GLN A 213 -5.86 -7.04 -14.65
C GLN A 213 -5.23 -6.38 -15.87
N VAL A 214 -5.19 -5.05 -15.86
CA VAL A 214 -4.26 -4.28 -16.71
C VAL A 214 -3.00 -4.04 -15.90
N VAL A 215 -1.86 -4.53 -16.41
CA VAL A 215 -0.58 -4.50 -15.69
C VAL A 215 0.31 -3.39 -16.26
N PHE A 216 0.86 -2.58 -15.35
CA PHE A 216 1.79 -1.49 -15.65
C PHE A 216 3.16 -1.84 -15.09
N GLU A 217 4.19 -1.69 -15.91
CA GLU A 217 5.57 -1.92 -15.53
C GLU A 217 6.26 -0.62 -15.14
N GLY A 218 7.22 -0.70 -14.23
CA GLY A 218 8.19 0.34 -13.95
C GLY A 218 9.58 -0.25 -13.72
N ILE A 219 10.59 0.54 -14.04
CA ILE A 219 12.01 0.18 -13.93
C ILE A 219 12.77 1.19 -13.08
N SER A 220 13.99 0.86 -12.67
CA SER A 220 14.88 1.74 -11.89
C SER A 220 15.44 2.94 -12.68
N ALA A 221 14.65 3.56 -13.56
CA ALA A 221 14.99 4.79 -14.26
C ALA A 221 13.85 5.79 -14.10
N ASP A 222 14.15 7.05 -13.81
CA ASP A 222 13.13 8.09 -13.62
C ASP A 222 12.56 8.61 -14.96
N VAL A 223 11.79 7.76 -15.66
CA VAL A 223 11.27 8.04 -17.00
C VAL A 223 10.19 9.13 -17.02
N HIS A 224 9.57 9.43 -15.87
CA HIS A 224 8.63 10.54 -15.72
C HIS A 224 9.27 11.86 -15.26
N GLY A 225 10.57 11.84 -14.93
CA GLY A 225 11.33 12.98 -14.43
C GLY A 225 12.54 13.33 -15.29
N ASP A 226 13.73 13.29 -14.70
CA ASP A 226 14.98 13.73 -15.34
C ASP A 226 15.69 12.62 -16.15
N GLY A 227 15.13 11.41 -16.19
CA GLY A 227 15.72 10.25 -16.86
C GLY A 227 16.89 9.62 -16.10
N LYS A 228 17.11 9.99 -14.83
CA LYS A 228 18.21 9.43 -14.04
C LYS A 228 18.09 7.92 -13.89
N GLN A 229 19.19 7.23 -14.15
CA GLN A 229 19.34 5.79 -13.92
C GLN A 229 19.70 5.52 -12.45
N TYR A 230 19.01 4.55 -11.85
CA TYR A 230 19.27 4.02 -10.52
C TYR A 230 19.74 2.56 -10.61
N ASN A 231 20.43 2.07 -9.59
CA ASN A 231 20.95 0.71 -9.56
C ASN A 231 20.03 -0.20 -8.72
N LEU A 232 19.27 -1.06 -9.38
CA LEU A 232 18.39 -2.07 -8.78
C LEU A 232 17.44 -1.48 -7.71
N ASP A 233 16.99 -0.26 -7.92
CA ASP A 233 16.11 0.46 -7.01
C ASP A 233 14.65 0.10 -7.29
N ALA A 234 14.10 -0.81 -6.48
CA ALA A 234 12.70 -1.24 -6.55
C ALA A 234 11.72 -0.12 -6.13
N THR A 235 12.16 0.85 -5.33
CA THR A 235 11.31 1.99 -4.93
C THR A 235 11.07 2.89 -6.14
N VAL A 236 12.13 3.22 -6.87
CA VAL A 236 12.01 3.98 -8.13
C VAL A 236 11.18 3.20 -9.13
N ALA A 237 11.45 1.91 -9.32
CA ALA A 237 10.65 1.06 -10.21
C ALA A 237 9.15 1.07 -9.87
N TYR A 238 8.81 0.94 -8.57
CA TYR A 238 7.42 1.02 -8.12
C TYR A 238 6.78 2.38 -8.45
N LYS A 239 7.49 3.49 -8.19
CA LYS A 239 7.01 4.83 -8.54
C LYS A 239 6.72 4.96 -10.02
N GLN A 240 7.58 4.45 -10.90
CA GLN A 240 7.37 4.51 -12.34
C GLN A 240 6.14 3.68 -12.78
N ALA A 241 5.96 2.48 -12.20
CA ALA A 241 4.77 1.66 -12.45
C ALA A 241 3.49 2.40 -12.02
N ALA A 242 3.50 3.04 -10.85
CA ALA A 242 2.38 3.82 -10.33
C ALA A 242 2.07 5.04 -11.21
N LEU A 243 3.10 5.77 -11.67
CA LEU A 243 2.93 6.91 -12.57
C LEU A 243 2.41 6.49 -13.95
N ASN A 244 2.81 5.32 -14.47
CA ASN A 244 2.25 4.73 -15.68
C ASN A 244 0.76 4.41 -15.52
N ALA A 245 0.39 3.76 -14.41
CA ALA A 245 -0.99 3.48 -14.05
C ALA A 245 -1.84 4.76 -13.93
N ILE A 246 -1.34 5.77 -13.20
CA ILE A 246 -2.02 7.07 -13.03
C ILE A 246 -2.19 7.79 -14.38
N THR A 247 -1.17 7.75 -15.25
CA THR A 247 -1.24 8.34 -16.59
C THR A 247 -2.31 7.66 -17.44
N TYR A 248 -2.42 6.33 -17.36
CA TYR A 248 -3.48 5.59 -18.03
C TYR A 248 -4.87 5.96 -17.51
N LEU A 249 -5.05 5.97 -16.18
CA LEU A 249 -6.32 6.38 -15.55
C LEU A 249 -6.69 7.83 -15.89
N GLY A 250 -5.71 8.70 -16.09
CA GLY A 250 -5.91 10.07 -16.56
C GLY A 250 -6.51 10.16 -17.96
N LYS A 251 -6.13 9.25 -18.87
CA LYS A 251 -6.68 9.20 -20.24
C LYS A 251 -8.15 8.79 -20.28
N ILE A 252 -8.63 8.06 -19.27
CA ILE A 252 -10.03 7.68 -19.13
C ILE A 252 -10.84 8.64 -18.23
N GLY A 253 -10.23 9.76 -17.82
CA GLY A 253 -10.95 10.88 -17.19
C GLY A 253 -10.78 11.04 -15.68
N TYR A 254 -9.96 10.23 -15.01
CA TYR A 254 -9.64 10.46 -13.61
C TYR A 254 -8.63 11.60 -13.43
N THR A 255 -8.77 12.41 -12.38
CA THR A 255 -7.66 13.29 -11.97
C THR A 255 -6.50 12.46 -11.42
N LYS A 256 -5.31 13.07 -11.33
CA LYS A 256 -4.14 12.41 -10.73
C LYS A 256 -4.40 11.98 -9.29
N GLU A 257 -5.09 12.83 -8.52
CA GLU A 257 -5.46 12.57 -7.13
C GLU A 257 -6.49 11.44 -7.03
N GLN A 258 -7.51 11.41 -7.90
CA GLN A 258 -8.48 10.32 -7.94
C GLN A 258 -7.80 8.99 -8.29
N ALA A 259 -6.97 8.98 -9.33
CA ALA A 259 -6.22 7.80 -9.74
C ALA A 259 -5.30 7.30 -8.61
N TYR A 260 -4.56 8.19 -7.96
CA TYR A 260 -3.66 7.83 -6.86
C TYR A 260 -4.41 7.29 -5.64
N MET A 261 -5.53 7.93 -5.27
CA MET A 261 -6.41 7.44 -4.21
C MET A 261 -7.02 6.09 -4.54
N LEU A 262 -7.40 5.85 -5.81
CA LEU A 262 -7.91 4.56 -6.27
C LEU A 262 -6.86 3.46 -6.15
N LEU A 263 -5.63 3.71 -6.62
CA LEU A 263 -4.50 2.76 -6.50
C LEU A 263 -4.14 2.46 -5.04
N SER A 264 -4.50 3.34 -4.11
CA SER A 264 -4.28 3.15 -2.67
C SER A 264 -5.44 2.46 -1.97
N ALA A 265 -6.57 2.23 -2.62
CA ALA A 265 -7.82 1.84 -1.95
C ALA A 265 -8.40 0.56 -2.56
N ALA A 266 -8.37 0.46 -3.88
CA ALA A 266 -8.77 -0.74 -4.59
C ALA A 266 -7.76 -1.88 -4.33
N PRO A 267 -8.21 -3.14 -4.44
CA PRO A 267 -7.36 -4.32 -4.29
C PRO A 267 -6.46 -4.50 -5.51
N ILE A 268 -5.51 -3.57 -5.69
CA ILE A 268 -4.49 -3.67 -6.71
C ILE A 268 -3.43 -4.69 -6.30
N GLU A 269 -2.84 -5.32 -7.30
CA GLU A 269 -1.68 -6.18 -7.09
C GLU A 269 -0.42 -5.44 -7.49
N SER A 270 0.65 -5.67 -6.74
CA SER A 270 1.96 -5.14 -7.10
C SER A 270 3.03 -6.16 -6.82
N HIS A 271 3.93 -6.38 -7.78
CA HIS A 271 4.97 -7.40 -7.66
C HIS A 271 6.33 -6.81 -7.95
N ILE A 272 7.28 -7.06 -7.06
CA ILE A 272 8.69 -7.01 -7.40
C ILE A 272 8.95 -8.18 -8.34
N SER A 273 9.07 -7.88 -9.64
CA SER A 273 9.11 -8.87 -10.71
C SER A 273 10.54 -9.34 -10.98
N SER A 274 11.52 -8.44 -10.90
CA SER A 274 12.95 -8.76 -10.95
C SER A 274 13.77 -7.76 -10.15
N ILE A 275 14.82 -8.25 -9.48
CA ILE A 275 15.83 -7.43 -8.77
C ILE A 275 17.26 -7.87 -9.11
N VAL A 276 17.42 -8.64 -10.19
CA VAL A 276 18.71 -9.24 -10.56
C VAL A 276 19.25 -8.72 -11.89
N ASP A 277 18.39 -8.14 -12.72
CA ASP A 277 18.72 -7.70 -14.07
C ASP A 277 19.30 -6.29 -14.08
N SER A 278 20.59 -6.18 -13.74
CA SER A 278 21.27 -4.87 -13.66
C SER A 278 21.19 -4.08 -14.99
N PRO A 279 20.95 -2.76 -14.95
CA PRO A 279 20.80 -1.92 -13.75
C PRO A 279 19.38 -1.84 -13.19
N ASN A 280 18.38 -2.47 -13.81
CA ASN A 280 16.97 -2.21 -13.53
C ASN A 280 16.34 -3.29 -12.65
N ALA A 281 15.84 -2.89 -11.47
CA ALA A 281 14.76 -3.63 -10.86
C ALA A 281 13.48 -3.39 -11.69
N CYS A 282 12.61 -4.40 -11.75
CA CYS A 282 11.32 -4.33 -12.43
C CYS A 282 10.22 -4.54 -11.38
N VAL A 283 9.25 -3.61 -11.36
CA VAL A 283 8.05 -3.69 -10.52
C VAL A 283 6.82 -3.57 -11.41
N THR A 284 5.80 -4.35 -11.12
CA THR A 284 4.51 -4.29 -11.80
C THR A 284 3.40 -3.83 -10.86
N ILE A 285 2.40 -3.13 -11.41
CA ILE A 285 1.13 -2.80 -10.75
C ILE A 285 -0.01 -3.29 -11.63
N GLY A 286 -0.84 -4.19 -11.12
CA GLY A 286 -2.04 -4.71 -11.76
C GLY A 286 -3.29 -4.01 -11.22
N ILE A 287 -4.04 -3.36 -12.12
CA ILE A 287 -5.37 -2.81 -11.80
C ILE A 287 -6.43 -3.81 -12.24
N PRO A 288 -7.26 -4.35 -11.33
CA PRO A 288 -8.35 -5.20 -11.73
C PRO A 288 -9.39 -4.47 -12.57
N THR A 289 -9.71 -5.02 -13.74
CA THR A 289 -10.71 -4.43 -14.64
C THR A 289 -12.13 -4.51 -14.09
N ALA A 290 -12.39 -5.47 -13.20
CA ALA A 290 -13.70 -5.72 -12.61
C ALA A 290 -14.14 -4.67 -11.56
N ILE A 291 -13.24 -3.77 -11.13
CA ILE A 291 -13.63 -2.70 -10.20
C ILE A 291 -14.37 -1.56 -10.91
N PHE A 292 -14.32 -1.51 -12.23
CA PHE A 292 -14.96 -0.47 -13.03
C PHE A 292 -16.36 -0.89 -13.48
N ASP A 293 -17.32 0.04 -13.46
CA ASP A 293 -18.66 -0.22 -13.98
C ASP A 293 -18.65 -0.49 -15.49
N GLN A 294 -19.64 -1.24 -16.02
CA GLN A 294 -19.65 -1.76 -17.40
C GLN A 294 -19.44 -0.70 -18.51
N VAL A 295 -19.85 0.56 -18.29
CA VAL A 295 -19.62 1.66 -19.24
C VAL A 295 -18.13 2.06 -19.29
N PHE A 296 -17.43 1.97 -18.15
CA PHE A 296 -15.99 2.18 -18.05
C PHE A 296 -15.19 0.92 -18.43
N SER A 297 -15.67 -0.30 -18.16
CA SER A 297 -15.04 -1.53 -18.70
C SER A 297 -15.02 -1.52 -20.22
N LEU A 298 -16.03 -0.93 -20.86
CA LEU A 298 -16.03 -0.66 -22.30
C LEU A 298 -14.97 0.37 -22.69
N LEU A 299 -14.69 1.43 -21.94
CA LEU A 299 -13.62 2.40 -22.28
C LEU A 299 -12.22 1.91 -21.94
N VAL A 300 -12.04 1.18 -20.85
CA VAL A 300 -10.79 0.53 -20.43
C VAL A 300 -10.47 -0.61 -21.40
N GLY A 301 -11.48 -1.44 -21.70
CA GLY A 301 -11.45 -2.47 -22.73
C GLY A 301 -11.26 -1.87 -24.12
N ILE A 302 -11.98 -0.82 -24.52
CA ILE A 302 -11.81 -0.11 -25.80
C ILE A 302 -10.49 0.66 -25.84
N MET A 303 -9.84 1.10 -24.77
CA MET A 303 -8.48 1.66 -24.92
C MET A 303 -7.44 0.57 -25.15
N VAL A 304 -7.63 -0.61 -24.57
CA VAL A 304 -6.87 -1.83 -24.93
C VAL A 304 -7.25 -2.30 -26.35
N CYS A 305 -8.50 -2.11 -26.75
CA CYS A 305 -9.12 -2.53 -28.00
C CYS A 305 -9.34 -1.38 -29.00
N ALA A 306 -8.73 -0.21 -28.87
CA ALA A 306 -8.99 0.93 -29.78
C ALA A 306 -8.24 0.74 -31.10
N ASN A 307 -7.40 -0.29 -31.16
CA ASN A 307 -6.95 -0.92 -32.39
C ASN A 307 -7.84 -2.09 -32.83
N TYR A 308 -8.66 -2.68 -31.96
CA TYR A 308 -9.54 -3.80 -32.26
C TYR A 308 -10.88 -3.34 -32.84
N LYS A 309 -10.97 -3.28 -34.17
CA LYS A 309 -12.26 -3.36 -34.86
C LYS A 309 -12.65 -4.85 -34.95
N PRO A 310 -13.90 -5.24 -34.66
CA PRO A 310 -14.33 -6.65 -34.64
C PRO A 310 -14.26 -7.37 -36.00
N HIS A 311 -13.87 -6.66 -37.07
CA HIS A 311 -13.61 -7.21 -38.40
C HIS A 311 -12.25 -6.79 -38.99
N GLN A 312 -11.35 -6.19 -38.21
CA GLN A 312 -9.94 -6.07 -38.59
C GLN A 312 -9.13 -7.00 -37.70
N ASP A 313 -8.65 -8.07 -38.33
CA ASP A 313 -7.59 -8.90 -37.81
C ASP A 313 -6.37 -8.00 -37.50
N ILE A 314 -6.22 -7.61 -36.23
CA ILE A 314 -5.04 -6.89 -35.73
C ILE A 314 -3.93 -7.82 -35.30
N SER A 315 -4.14 -9.13 -35.42
CA SER A 315 -3.03 -10.06 -35.38
C SER A 315 -2.07 -9.59 -36.48
N PRO A 316 -0.81 -9.27 -36.15
CA PRO A 316 0.15 -8.92 -37.18
C PRO A 316 0.13 -10.01 -38.27
N LYS A 317 -0.25 -9.62 -39.49
CA LYS A 317 -0.38 -10.55 -40.61
C LYS A 317 0.99 -11.17 -40.90
N PRO A 318 1.07 -12.44 -41.34
CA PRO A 318 2.34 -13.09 -41.65
C PRO A 318 3.22 -12.27 -42.63
N GLU A 319 2.56 -11.52 -43.50
CA GLU A 319 3.13 -10.64 -44.53
C GLU A 319 3.94 -9.43 -43.97
N GLY A 320 3.86 -9.13 -42.67
CA GLY A 320 4.63 -8.08 -41.98
C GLY A 320 5.74 -8.59 -41.07
N PHE A 321 5.81 -9.90 -40.81
CA PHE A 321 6.81 -10.51 -39.94
C PHE A 321 8.08 -10.88 -40.72
N THR A 322 8.88 -9.88 -41.06
CA THR A 322 10.25 -10.16 -41.47
C THR A 322 11.06 -10.51 -40.23
N LYS A 323 11.39 -11.79 -40.04
CA LYS A 323 12.35 -12.21 -39.00
C LYS A 323 13.71 -11.60 -39.33
N ARG A 324 14.12 -10.59 -38.56
CA ARG A 324 15.47 -10.00 -38.65
C ARG A 324 16.31 -10.56 -37.52
N TYR A 325 17.48 -11.11 -37.84
CA TYR A 325 18.43 -11.55 -36.82
C TYR A 325 19.28 -10.35 -36.40
N LEU A 326 18.89 -9.73 -35.28
CA LEU A 326 19.47 -8.49 -34.77
C LEU A 326 20.52 -8.73 -33.66
N GLY A 327 20.90 -9.99 -33.42
CA GLY A 327 21.84 -10.34 -32.36
C GLY A 327 21.25 -10.16 -30.95
N GLN A 328 22.11 -9.88 -29.98
CA GLN A 328 21.75 -9.74 -28.55
C GLN A 328 21.67 -8.29 -28.06
N CYS A 329 21.81 -7.31 -28.96
CA CYS A 329 21.83 -5.89 -28.61
C CYS A 329 20.47 -5.24 -28.85
N ALA A 330 20.10 -4.26 -28.02
CA ALA A 330 19.01 -3.35 -28.36
C ALA A 330 19.41 -2.50 -29.57
N ILE A 331 18.50 -2.32 -30.53
CA ILE A 331 18.73 -1.54 -31.75
C ILE A 331 17.72 -0.42 -31.80
N GLY A 332 18.14 0.76 -32.28
CA GLY A 332 17.25 1.88 -32.53
C GLY A 332 16.11 1.51 -33.47
N SER A 333 14.92 2.08 -33.24
CA SER A 333 13.74 1.86 -34.09
C SER A 333 13.90 2.45 -35.50
N ASP A 334 14.90 3.30 -35.71
CA ASP A 334 15.33 3.84 -37.00
C ASP A 334 16.16 2.84 -37.83
N GLY A 335 16.47 1.67 -37.26
CA GLY A 335 17.17 0.60 -37.97
C GLY A 335 18.66 0.87 -38.17
N VAL A 336 19.22 1.88 -37.50
CA VAL A 336 20.66 2.16 -37.51
C VAL A 336 21.31 1.32 -36.41
N ILE A 337 22.27 0.48 -36.82
CA ILE A 337 23.24 -0.18 -35.93
C ILE A 337 24.35 0.80 -35.64
#